data_AF-W8KUL7-F1
#
_entry.id   AF-W8KUL7-F1
#
_cell.length_a   1.000
_cell.length_b   1.000
_cell.length_c   1.000
_cell.angle_alpha   90.00
_cell.angle_beta   90.00
_cell.angle_gamma   90.00
#
_symmetry.space_group_name_H-M   'P 1'
#
loop_
_entity.id
_entity.type
_entity.pdbx_description
1 polymer ?
#
loop_
_entity_poly.entity_id
_entity_poly.type
_entity_poly.pdbx_seq_one_letter_code
_entity_poly.pdbx_strand_id
1 'polypeptide(L)'
;MLPMGDPGPGDERLADAGLGLMTLGDQVSISFVSFGSPAERMRLESGWNVTEVMVPADRPAPEWFYLPALLLLGGIIALQRRRARG
;
A
#
# COMPACT_ATOMS: atom_id res chain seq x y z
N MET A 1 -5.02 7.39 -3.80
CA MET A 1 -4.55 7.48 -2.41
C MET A 1 -5.02 8.81 -1.83
N LEU A 2 -5.67 8.80 -0.67
CA LEU A 2 -6.15 10.02 -0.02
C LEU A 2 -4.96 10.81 0.57
N PRO A 3 -4.82 12.12 0.29
CA PRO A 3 -3.83 12.95 0.94
C PRO A 3 -4.28 13.21 2.39
N MET A 4 -3.67 12.52 3.35
CA MET A 4 -4.08 12.53 4.77
C MET A 4 -3.43 13.65 5.61
N GLY A 5 -2.99 14.75 5.00
CA GLY A 5 -2.35 15.86 5.70
C GLY A 5 -1.14 15.47 6.58
N ASP A 6 -0.74 16.39 7.45
CA ASP A 6 0.37 16.20 8.40
C ASP A 6 0.05 15.13 9.47
N PRO A 7 1.06 14.45 10.04
CA PRO A 7 0.86 13.46 11.10
C PRO A 7 0.29 14.09 12.39
N GLY A 8 -0.78 13.49 12.91
CA GLY A 8 -1.60 13.94 14.04
C GLY A 8 -2.61 12.85 14.47
N PRO A 9 -3.51 13.13 15.42
CA PRO A 9 -4.58 12.21 15.84
C PRO A 9 -5.40 11.70 14.63
N GLY A 10 -5.64 10.40 14.58
CA GLY A 10 -6.19 9.75 13.37
C GLY A 10 -7.58 10.24 12.97
N ASP A 11 -8.41 10.58 13.95
CA ASP A 11 -9.75 11.12 13.80
C ASP A 11 -9.75 12.55 13.24
N GLU A 12 -8.87 13.42 13.73
CA GLU A 12 -8.71 14.79 13.23
C GLU A 12 -8.21 14.79 11.77
N ARG A 13 -7.24 13.92 11.44
CA ARG A 13 -6.71 13.80 10.07
C ARG A 13 -7.75 13.32 9.06
N LEU A 14 -8.64 12.43 9.48
CA LEU A 14 -9.73 11.93 8.64
C LEU A 14 -10.77 13.02 8.39
N ALA A 15 -11.12 13.78 9.43
CA ALA A 15 -12.02 14.92 9.32
C ALA A 15 -11.47 16.00 8.37
N ASP A 16 -10.16 16.31 8.45
CA ASP A 16 -9.47 17.24 7.55
C ASP A 16 -9.42 16.73 6.10
N ALA A 17 -9.34 15.41 5.91
CA ALA A 17 -9.45 14.78 4.59
C ALA A 17 -10.89 14.74 4.05
N GLY A 18 -11.87 15.26 4.79
CA GLY A 18 -13.28 15.29 4.43
C GLY A 18 -13.99 13.94 4.60
N LEU A 19 -13.46 13.06 5.45
CA LEU A 19 -13.98 11.71 5.71
C LEU A 19 -14.31 11.54 7.19
N GLY A 20 -15.56 11.25 7.49
CA GLY A 20 -15.94 10.71 8.78
C GLY A 20 -15.90 9.18 8.77
N LEU A 21 -15.30 8.58 9.79
CA LEU A 21 -15.43 7.14 10.05
C LEU A 21 -16.25 6.93 11.32
N MET A 22 -17.07 5.88 11.33
CA MET A 22 -17.78 5.40 12.52
C MET A 22 -17.32 3.98 12.80
N THR A 23 -16.79 3.78 14.00
CA THR A 23 -16.44 2.46 14.55
C THR A 23 -17.63 1.86 15.28
N LEU A 24 -18.06 0.68 14.85
CA LEU A 24 -19.09 -0.11 15.53
C LEU A 24 -18.50 -1.49 15.88
N GLY A 25 -17.94 -1.59 17.08
CA GLY A 25 -17.15 -2.76 17.49
C GLY A 25 -15.87 -2.88 16.67
N ASP A 26 -15.66 -4.02 16.01
CA ASP A 26 -14.50 -4.27 15.14
C ASP A 26 -14.69 -3.77 13.69
N GLN A 27 -15.86 -3.22 13.36
CA GLN A 27 -16.16 -2.72 12.02
C GLN A 27 -15.96 -1.22 11.94
N VAL A 28 -15.23 -0.78 10.92
CA VAL A 28 -15.05 0.62 10.59
C VAL A 28 -15.86 0.92 9.33
N SER A 29 -16.83 1.82 9.42
CA SER A 29 -17.68 2.22 8.29
C SER A 29 -17.56 3.71 8.01
N ILE A 30 -17.76 4.11 6.75
CA ILE A 30 -17.75 5.52 6.35
C ILE A 30 -19.04 6.19 6.82
N SER A 31 -18.93 7.21 7.69
CA SER A 31 -20.08 7.93 8.24
C SER A 31 -20.53 9.08 7.35
N PHE A 32 -19.59 9.93 6.90
CA PHE A 32 -19.86 10.99 5.95
C PHE A 32 -18.68 11.22 5.02
N VAL A 33 -18.97 11.70 3.81
CA VAL A 33 -17.99 12.13 2.83
C VAL A 33 -18.31 13.58 2.46
N SER A 34 -17.35 14.48 2.66
CA SER A 34 -17.51 15.89 2.29
C SER A 34 -17.41 16.08 0.78
N PHE A 35 -18.29 16.93 0.24
CA PHE A 35 -18.30 17.33 -1.17
C PHE A 35 -17.01 18.10 -1.52
N GLY A 36 -16.39 17.78 -2.66
CA GLY A 36 -15.09 18.28 -3.12
C GLY A 36 -13.88 17.54 -2.55
N SER A 37 -14.08 16.59 -1.62
CA SER A 37 -12.98 15.89 -0.96
C SER A 37 -12.27 14.88 -1.89
N PRO A 38 -11.02 14.50 -1.59
CA PRO A 38 -10.36 13.40 -2.28
C PRO A 38 -11.12 12.07 -2.20
N ALA A 39 -11.96 11.88 -1.18
CA ALA A 39 -12.83 10.73 -0.99
C ALA A 39 -14.01 10.72 -1.98
N GLU A 40 -14.62 11.87 -2.24
CA GLU A 40 -15.66 12.00 -3.27
C GLU A 40 -15.10 11.73 -4.68
N ARG A 41 -13.88 12.22 -4.97
CA ARG A 41 -13.20 11.92 -6.26
C ARG A 41 -12.94 10.43 -6.47
N MET A 42 -12.88 9.66 -5.38
CA MET A 42 -12.76 8.19 -5.40
C MET A 42 -14.12 7.49 -5.39
N ARG A 43 -15.23 8.24 -5.44
CA ARG A 43 -16.62 7.74 -5.38
C ARG A 43 -16.92 6.90 -4.13
N LEU A 44 -16.30 7.23 -3.00
CA LEU A 44 -16.64 6.63 -1.72
C LEU A 44 -18.02 7.12 -1.28
N GLU A 45 -18.89 6.21 -0.84
CA GLU A 45 -20.23 6.53 -0.34
C GLU A 45 -20.35 6.28 1.16
N SER A 46 -21.22 7.04 1.83
CA SER A 46 -21.59 6.81 3.23
C SER A 46 -22.25 5.44 3.38
N GLY A 47 -21.81 4.64 4.35
CA GLY A 47 -22.29 3.27 4.59
C GLY A 47 -21.40 2.17 4.01
N TRP A 48 -20.34 2.52 3.26
CA TRP A 48 -19.34 1.52 2.87
C TRP A 48 -18.49 1.10 4.07
N ASN A 49 -18.15 -0.19 4.11
CA ASN A 49 -17.25 -0.74 5.11
C ASN A 49 -15.80 -0.60 4.65
N VAL A 50 -14.93 -0.16 5.55
CA VAL A 50 -13.49 -0.11 5.33
C VAL A 50 -12.96 -1.53 5.51
N THR A 51 -12.66 -2.22 4.42
CA THR A 51 -12.17 -3.59 4.44
C THR A 51 -10.67 -3.68 4.66
N GLU A 52 -9.92 -2.69 4.18
CA GLU A 52 -8.46 -2.70 4.25
C GLU A 52 -7.90 -1.27 4.24
N VAL A 53 -6.90 -1.02 5.07
CA VAL A 53 -6.17 0.26 5.11
C VAL A 53 -4.75 0.00 4.62
N MET A 54 -4.42 0.54 3.43
CA MET A 54 -3.06 0.48 2.90
C MET A 54 -2.19 1.51 3.62
N VAL A 55 -1.39 1.04 4.57
CA VAL A 55 -0.31 1.83 5.16
C VAL A 55 0.95 1.73 4.30
N PRO A 56 1.84 2.75 4.30
CA PRO A 56 3.16 2.62 3.71
C PRO A 56 3.87 1.44 4.37
N ALA A 57 4.03 0.34 3.63
CA ALA A 57 4.85 -0.78 4.07
C ALA A 57 6.31 -0.48 3.75
N ASP A 58 7.20 -0.69 4.72
CA ASP A 58 8.64 -0.70 4.48
C ASP A 58 8.97 -1.85 3.53
N ARG A 59 9.13 -1.52 2.25
CA ARG A 59 9.55 -2.48 1.23
C ARG A 59 11.07 -2.44 1.19
N PRO A 60 11.78 -3.57 1.40
CA PRO A 60 13.20 -3.59 1.14
C PRO A 60 13.47 -3.14 -0.30
N ALA A 61 14.58 -2.44 -0.52
CA ALA A 61 14.90 -1.86 -1.82
C ALA A 61 14.80 -2.94 -2.92
N PRO A 62 14.18 -2.63 -4.09
CA PRO A 62 13.92 -3.63 -5.12
C PRO A 62 15.20 -4.29 -5.67
N GLU A 63 16.35 -3.64 -5.46
CA GLU A 63 17.68 -4.12 -5.84
C GLU A 63 18.08 -5.45 -5.19
N TRP A 64 17.52 -5.77 -4.01
CA TRP A 64 17.77 -7.05 -3.34
C TRP A 64 17.29 -8.25 -4.16
N PHE A 65 16.34 -8.06 -5.08
CA PHE A 65 15.88 -9.10 -5.99
C PHE A 65 16.89 -9.46 -7.09
N TYR A 66 17.86 -8.57 -7.39
CA TYR A 66 18.89 -8.85 -8.39
C TYR A 66 19.94 -9.85 -7.89
N LEU A 67 20.25 -9.85 -6.58
CA LEU A 67 21.23 -10.77 -5.99
C LEU A 67 20.92 -12.25 -6.29
N PRO A 68 19.72 -12.80 -5.97
CA PRO A 68 19.40 -14.19 -6.28
C PRO A 68 19.37 -14.47 -7.79
N ALA A 69 18.89 -13.51 -8.60
CA ALA A 69 18.85 -13.66 -10.06
C ALA A 69 20.26 -13.77 -10.68
N LEU A 70 21.19 -12.93 -10.24
CA LEU A 70 22.59 -12.95 -10.70
C LEU A 70 23.32 -14.22 -10.24
N LEU A 71 23.03 -14.71 -9.03
CA LEU A 71 23.62 -15.95 -8.52
C LEU A 71 23.18 -17.15 -9.38
N LEU A 72 21.89 -17.24 -9.71
CA LEU A 72 21.37 -18.26 -10.63
C LEU A 72 22.03 -18.17 -12.02
N LEU A 73 22.10 -16.97 -12.59
CA LEU A 73 22.75 -16.76 -13.89
C LEU A 73 24.23 -17.17 -13.86
N GLY A 74 24.97 -16.78 -12.82
CA GLY A 74 26.35 -17.18 -12.62
C GLY A 74 26.52 -18.70 -12.52
N GLY A 75 25.61 -19.38 -11.82
CA GLY A 75 25.57 -20.84 -11.73
C GLY A 75 25.33 -21.51 -13.09
N ILE A 76 24.39 -21.00 -13.88
CA ILE A 76 24.11 -21.49 -15.24
C ILE A 76 25.34 -21.30 -16.13
N ILE A 77 25.98 -20.12 -16.11
CA ILE A 77 27.18 -19.83 -16.89
C ILE A 77 28.33 -20.77 -16.49
N ALA A 78 28.53 -21.01 -15.19
CA ALA A 78 29.55 -21.93 -14.71
C ALA A 78 29.31 -23.36 -15.21
N LEU A 79 28.06 -23.83 -15.17
CA LEU A 79 27.68 -25.16 -15.68
C LEU A 79 27.87 -25.27 -17.19
N GLN A 80 27.45 -24.25 -17.95
CA GLN A 80 27.65 -24.19 -19.41
C GLN A 80 29.14 -24.19 -19.78
N ARG A 81 29.97 -23.42 -19.06
CA ARG A 81 31.43 -23.38 -19.27
C ARG A 81 32.12 -24.71 -18.93
N ARG A 82 31.66 -25.43 -17.91
CA ARG A 82 32.17 -26.78 -17.59
C ARG A 82 31.84 -27.77 -18.72
N ARG A 83 30.63 -27.69 -19.29
CA ARG A 83 30.21 -28.53 -20.42
C ARG A 83 31.00 -28.24 -21.70
N ALA A 84 31.29 -26.96 -21.99
CA ALA A 84 32.00 -26.58 -23.21
C ALA A 84 33.51 -26.91 -23.18
N ARG A 85 34.07 -27.18 -21.99
CA ARG A 85 35.49 -27.54 -21.81
C ARG A 85 35.73 -29.04 -21.62
N GLY A 86 34.68 -29.83 -21.42
CA GLY A 86 34.73 -31.29 -21.26
C GLY A 86 34.36 -32.04 -22.53
#